data_AF-A0A1F7Q1U5-F1
#
_entry.id   AF-A0A1F7Q1U5-F1
#
_cell.length_a   1.000
_cell.length_b   1.000
_cell.length_c   1.000
_cell.angle_alpha   90.00
_cell.angle_beta   90.00
_cell.angle_gamma   90.00
#
_symmetry.space_group_name_H-M   'P 1'
#
loop_
_entity.id
_entity.type
_entity.pdbx_description
1 polymer ?
#
loop_
_entity_poly.entity_id
_entity_poly.type
_entity_poly.pdbx_seq_one_letter_code
_entity_poly.pdbx_strand_id
1 'polypeptide(L)'
;MTAYKYHASHLGEIVTLVSAIYGKEENGTTAGITAVMLFDGDEIHYPLKHFINADLQEYFANSPFITANNIEYHLPETLQDYKLVEGSVEIRKIFRRELVYITF
;
A
#
# COMPACT_ATOMS: atom_id res chain seq x y z
N MET A 1 28.28 -7.86 -34.56
CA MET A 1 27.09 -7.16 -34.03
C MET A 1 26.26 -8.18 -33.27
N THR A 2 26.34 -8.16 -31.95
CA THR A 2 25.62 -9.11 -31.10
C THR A 2 24.19 -8.62 -30.97
N ALA A 3 23.24 -9.31 -31.59
CA ALA A 3 21.82 -9.04 -31.44
C ALA A 3 21.43 -9.37 -29.99
N TYR A 4 21.11 -8.34 -29.19
CA TYR A 4 20.45 -8.53 -27.91
C TYR A 4 19.06 -9.09 -28.19
N LYS A 5 18.93 -10.43 -28.11
CA LYS A 5 17.62 -11.06 -27.97
C LYS A 5 17.07 -10.61 -26.62
N TYR A 6 16.12 -9.68 -26.66
CA TYR A 6 15.24 -9.44 -25.53
C TYR A 6 14.49 -10.76 -25.28
N HIS A 7 14.99 -11.55 -24.34
CA HIS A 7 14.17 -12.55 -23.69
C HIS A 7 13.05 -11.76 -23.00
N ALA A 8 11.82 -11.90 -23.48
CA ALA A 8 10.65 -11.44 -22.75
C ALA A 8 10.61 -12.28 -21.45
N SER A 9 11.28 -11.80 -20.42
CA SER A 9 11.31 -12.40 -19.08
C SER A 9 9.95 -12.21 -18.44
N HIS A 10 8.97 -13.01 -18.88
CA HIS A 10 7.58 -13.00 -18.45
C HIS A 10 6.89 -11.66 -18.75
N LEU A 11 5.61 -11.68 -19.16
CA LEU A 11 4.79 -10.48 -19.03
C LEU A 11 4.88 -10.11 -17.55
N GLY A 12 5.53 -8.98 -17.23
CA GLY A 12 5.84 -8.63 -15.85
C GLY A 12 4.60 -8.79 -14.98
N GLU A 13 4.75 -9.43 -13.83
CA GLU A 13 3.66 -9.67 -12.88
C GLU A 13 2.97 -8.34 -12.56
N ILE A 14 1.66 -8.27 -12.82
CA ILE A 14 0.86 -7.08 -12.53
C ILE A 14 0.35 -7.23 -11.11
N VAL A 15 0.64 -6.22 -10.30
CA VAL A 15 0.22 -6.14 -8.91
C VAL A 15 -0.67 -4.91 -8.73
N THR A 16 -1.54 -4.95 -7.74
CA THR A 16 -2.42 -3.83 -7.38
C THR A 16 -1.81 -3.09 -6.20
N LEU A 17 -1.41 -1.85 -6.40
CA LEU A 17 -0.98 -0.94 -5.36
C LEU A 17 -2.20 -0.17 -4.84
N VAL A 18 -2.43 -0.23 -3.54
CA VAL A 18 -3.49 0.54 -2.86
C VAL A 18 -2.84 1.49 -1.87
N SER A 19 -3.18 2.78 -1.95
CA SER A 19 -2.79 3.77 -0.95
C SER A 19 -4.02 4.48 -0.38
N ALA A 20 -3.96 4.83 0.89
CA ALA A 20 -5.00 5.57 1.59
C ALA A 20 -4.39 6.57 2.57
N ILE A 21 -5.05 7.72 2.76
CA ILE A 21 -4.64 8.73 3.74
C ILE A 21 -5.61 8.71 4.90
N TYR A 22 -5.06 8.59 6.10
CA TYR A 22 -5.77 8.66 7.35
C TYR A 22 -5.44 9.99 8.04
N GLY A 23 -6.46 10.74 8.40
CA GLY A 23 -6.34 12.04 9.06
C GLY A 23 -6.87 12.00 10.49
N LYS A 24 -6.16 12.66 11.40
CA LYS A 24 -6.64 12.97 12.75
C LYS A 24 -6.58 14.48 12.96
N GLU A 25 -7.67 15.06 13.44
CA GLU A 25 -7.62 16.42 13.98
C GLU A 25 -7.14 16.37 15.42
N GLU A 26 -6.10 17.14 15.71
CA GLU A 26 -5.54 17.27 17.05
C GLU A 26 -5.14 18.72 17.30
N ASN A 27 -5.78 19.34 18.30
CA ASN A 27 -5.49 20.72 18.72
C ASN A 27 -5.50 21.75 17.57
N GLY A 28 -6.43 21.60 16.61
CA GLY A 28 -6.53 22.48 15.44
C GLY A 28 -5.49 22.26 14.35
N THR A 29 -4.68 21.19 14.46
CA THR A 29 -3.76 20.71 13.41
C THR A 29 -4.25 19.37 12.87
N THR A 30 -4.12 19.15 11.57
CA THR A 30 -4.41 17.85 10.95
C THR A 30 -3.12 17.04 10.87
N ALA A 31 -3.06 15.91 11.59
CA ALA A 31 -2.03 14.89 11.40
C ALA A 31 -2.48 13.91 10.32
N GLY A 32 -1.57 13.55 9.40
CA GLY A 32 -1.85 12.63 8.30
C GLY A 32 -0.90 11.43 8.31
N ILE A 33 -1.44 10.24 8.08
CA ILE A 33 -0.67 9.01 7.87
C ILE A 33 -1.08 8.39 6.55
N THR A 34 -0.10 7.97 5.75
CA THR A 34 -0.33 7.23 4.51
C THR A 34 -0.14 5.73 4.75
N ALA A 35 -1.14 4.93 4.40
CA ALA A 35 -1.06 3.47 4.35
C ALA A 35 -0.89 3.02 2.90
N VAL A 36 -0.02 2.04 2.65
CA VAL A 36 0.28 1.54 1.30
C VAL A 36 0.34 0.01 1.34
N MET A 37 -0.37 -0.68 0.44
CA MET A 37 -0.26 -2.13 0.30
C MET A 37 -0.15 -2.57 -1.14
N LEU A 38 0.46 -3.73 -1.33
CA LEU A 38 0.53 -4.41 -2.61
C LEU A 38 -0.33 -5.67 -2.56
N PHE A 39 -1.14 -5.88 -3.60
CA PHE A 39 -1.88 -7.12 -3.81
C PHE A 39 -1.35 -7.81 -5.06
N ASP A 40 -1.06 -9.09 -4.95
CA ASP A 40 -0.69 -9.98 -6.05
C ASP A 40 -1.77 -11.06 -6.17
N GLY A 41 -2.75 -10.81 -7.04
CA GLY A 41 -4.03 -11.53 -6.98
C GLY A 41 -4.76 -11.27 -5.66
N ASP A 42 -5.02 -12.32 -4.90
CA ASP A 42 -5.63 -12.28 -3.57
C ASP A 42 -4.58 -12.28 -2.44
N GLU A 43 -3.30 -12.47 -2.76
CA GLU A 43 -2.22 -12.44 -1.79
C GLU A 43 -1.77 -11.01 -1.52
N ILE A 44 -1.62 -10.68 -0.24
CA ILE A 44 -1.16 -9.36 0.19
C ILE A 44 0.34 -9.42 0.39
N HIS A 45 1.05 -8.60 -0.36
CA HIS A 45 2.42 -8.30 -0.05
C HIS A 45 2.47 -6.94 0.63
N TYR A 46 2.88 -6.93 1.89
CA TYR A 46 3.21 -5.69 2.55
C TYR A 46 4.57 -5.26 2.04
N PRO A 47 4.70 -4.10 1.38
CA PRO A 47 6.00 -3.53 1.12
C PRO A 47 6.53 -3.03 2.47
N LEU A 48 7.02 -3.95 3.32
CA LEU A 48 7.50 -3.72 4.69
C LEU A 48 8.56 -2.60 4.77
N LYS A 49 9.19 -2.25 3.64
CA LYS A 49 10.19 -1.18 3.53
C LYS A 49 9.60 0.18 3.16
N HIS A 50 8.30 0.26 2.91
CA HIS A 50 7.63 1.44 2.34
C HIS A 50 6.48 1.95 3.21
N PHE A 51 6.21 1.30 4.35
CA PHE A 51 5.36 1.89 5.37
C PHE A 51 6.13 2.99 6.08
N ILE A 52 5.56 4.20 6.08
CA ILE A 52 6.08 5.34 6.85
C ILE A 52 5.80 5.15 8.35
N ASN A 53 4.80 4.33 8.71
CA ASN A 53 4.37 4.07 10.08
C ASN A 53 4.55 2.58 10.45
N ALA A 54 5.32 2.32 11.51
CA ALA A 54 5.64 0.98 11.98
C ALA A 54 4.43 0.22 12.57
N ASP A 55 3.50 0.91 13.22
CA ASP A 55 2.29 0.31 13.78
C ASP A 55 1.40 -0.23 12.66
N LEU A 56 1.26 0.52 11.56
CA LEU A 56 0.56 0.04 10.37
C LEU A 56 1.26 -1.19 9.77
N GLN A 57 2.58 -1.12 9.65
CA GLN A 57 3.38 -2.23 9.11
C GLN A 57 3.16 -3.53 9.91
N GLU A 58 3.24 -3.46 11.24
CA GLU A 58 3.05 -4.61 12.12
C GLU A 58 1.60 -5.12 12.12
N TYR A 59 0.63 -4.21 12.19
CA TYR A 59 -0.80 -4.55 12.19
C TYR A 59 -1.21 -5.30 10.92
N PHE A 60 -0.81 -4.78 9.77
CA PHE A 60 -1.13 -5.38 8.49
C PHE A 60 -0.38 -6.70 8.27
N ALA A 61 0.91 -6.78 8.62
CA ALA A 61 1.68 -8.03 8.53
C ALA A 61 1.04 -9.20 9.32
N ASN A 62 0.35 -8.89 10.41
CA ASN A 62 -0.30 -9.88 11.27
C ASN A 62 -1.80 -10.11 10.95
N SER A 63 -2.37 -9.41 9.97
CA SER A 63 -3.81 -9.44 9.67
C SER A 63 -4.09 -10.01 8.27
N PRO A 64 -4.28 -11.34 8.13
CA PRO A 64 -4.45 -12.00 6.82
C PRO A 64 -5.84 -11.79 6.17
N PHE A 65 -6.78 -11.12 6.84
CA PHE A 65 -8.18 -10.94 6.40
C PHE A 65 -8.48 -9.55 5.81
N ILE A 66 -7.48 -8.67 5.78
CA ILE A 66 -7.61 -7.33 5.20
C ILE A 66 -7.51 -7.47 3.69
N THR A 67 -8.32 -6.76 2.93
CA THR A 67 -8.38 -6.84 1.47
C THR A 67 -8.46 -5.42 0.89
N ALA A 68 -8.23 -5.28 -0.42
CA ALA A 68 -8.42 -4.01 -1.09
C ALA A 68 -9.83 -3.43 -0.91
N ASN A 69 -10.83 -4.29 -0.67
CA ASN A 69 -12.23 -3.90 -0.53
C ASN A 69 -12.63 -3.49 0.89
N ASN A 70 -11.82 -3.78 1.92
CA ASN A 70 -12.17 -3.48 3.31
C ASN A 70 -11.08 -2.69 4.06
N ILE A 71 -9.94 -2.41 3.42
CA ILE A 71 -8.81 -1.67 3.99
C ILE A 71 -9.25 -0.40 4.75
N GLU A 72 -10.20 0.35 4.20
CA GLU A 72 -10.68 1.61 4.75
C GLU A 72 -11.26 1.50 6.16
N TYR A 73 -11.64 0.29 6.57
CA TYR A 73 -12.20 -0.02 7.89
C TYR A 73 -11.17 -0.58 8.88
N HIS A 74 -9.90 -0.74 8.48
CA HIS A 74 -8.89 -1.44 9.26
C HIS A 74 -7.71 -0.56 9.66
N LEU A 75 -7.62 -0.25 10.95
CA LEU A 75 -6.50 0.43 11.60
C LEU A 75 -6.15 -0.26 12.94
N PRO A 76 -4.86 -0.25 13.35
CA PRO A 76 -4.48 -0.67 14.70
C PRO A 76 -5.11 0.22 15.77
N GLU A 77 -5.25 -0.32 16.98
CA GLU A 77 -5.81 0.41 18.14
C GLU A 77 -5.13 1.76 18.39
N THR A 78 -3.81 1.83 18.20
CA THR A 78 -3.01 3.06 18.36
C THR A 78 -3.40 4.17 17.38
N LEU A 79 -4.09 3.83 16.29
CA LEU A 79 -4.51 4.74 15.24
C LEU A 79 -6.03 4.88 15.11
N GLN A 80 -6.83 4.37 16.05
CA GLN A 80 -8.31 4.45 15.97
C GLN A 80 -8.88 5.87 15.92
N ASP A 81 -8.13 6.85 16.42
CA ASP A 81 -8.52 8.27 16.34
C ASP A 81 -8.37 8.84 14.91
N TYR A 82 -7.60 8.16 14.05
CA TYR A 82 -7.47 8.55 12.66
C TYR A 82 -8.66 8.04 11.85
N LYS A 83 -9.15 8.87 10.93
CA LYS A 83 -10.24 8.55 10.02
C LYS A 83 -9.75 8.58 8.59
N LEU A 84 -10.28 7.71 7.75
CA LEU A 84 -10.02 7.76 6.32
C LEU A 84 -10.41 9.15 5.80
N VAL A 85 -9.49 9.82 5.11
CA VAL A 85 -9.77 11.06 4.39
C VAL A 85 -10.60 10.70 3.15
N GLU A 86 -11.79 11.30 3.03
CA GLU A 86 -12.69 11.04 1.92
C GLU A 86 -12.00 11.26 0.57
N GLY A 87 -12.13 10.29 -0.35
CA GLY A 87 -11.52 10.35 -1.68
C GLY A 87 -10.01 10.14 -1.72
N SER A 88 -9.36 9.79 -0.61
CA SER A 88 -7.89 9.56 -0.57
C SER A 88 -7.45 8.16 -1.00
N VAL A 89 -8.40 7.22 -1.15
CA VAL A 89 -8.09 5.86 -1.59
C VAL A 89 -7.74 5.88 -3.07
N GLU A 90 -6.51 5.45 -3.38
CA GLU A 90 -6.03 5.31 -4.75
C GLU A 90 -5.67 3.85 -5.00
N ILE A 91 -6.21 3.29 -6.09
CA ILE A 91 -5.96 1.91 -6.53
C ILE A 91 -5.31 1.96 -7.90
N ARG A 92 -4.10 1.42 -8.02
CA ARG A 92 -3.32 1.39 -9.27
C ARG A 92 -2.87 -0.02 -9.60
N LYS A 93 -3.06 -0.43 -10.86
CA LYS A 93 -2.40 -1.63 -11.39
C LYS A 93 -1.06 -1.24 -11.98
N ILE A 94 0.01 -1.85 -11.48
CA ILE A 94 1.38 -1.56 -11.89
C ILE A 94 2.10 -2.86 -12.19
N PHE A 95 3.17 -2.79 -12.98
CA PHE A 95 4.10 -3.93 -13.05
C PHE A 95 4.90 -4.01 -11.76
N ARG A 96 5.12 -5.22 -11.23
CA ARG A 96 5.89 -5.44 -9.99
C ARG A 96 7.29 -4.80 -10.04
N ARG A 97 7.92 -4.77 -11.21
CA ARG A 97 9.21 -4.10 -11.44
C ARG A 97 9.16 -2.58 -11.24
N GLU A 98 8.00 -1.96 -11.31
CA GLU A 98 7.84 -0.51 -11.14
C GLU A 98 7.90 -0.09 -9.67
N LEU A 99 7.72 -1.03 -8.73
CA LEU A 99 7.78 -0.76 -7.29
C LEU A 99 9.09 -0.12 -6.84
N VAL A 100 10.21 -0.46 -7.48
CA VAL A 100 11.52 0.10 -7.13
C VAL A 100 11.63 1.60 -7.46
N TYR A 101 10.72 2.13 -8.28
CA TYR A 101 10.68 3.53 -8.70
C TYR A 101 9.58 4.33 -7.99
N ILE A 102 8.74 3.69 -7.16
CA ILE A 102 7.69 4.37 -6.40
C ILE A 102 8.25 4.75 -5.02
N THR A 103 8.29 6.05 -4.76
CA THR A 103 8.59 6.64 -3.45
C THR A 103 7.29 7.01 -2.75
N PHE A 104 7.20 6.73 -1.45
CA PHE A 104 6.04 7.00 -0.61
C PHE A 104 6.37 8.06 0.42
#